data_AF-A0A2N9FAL4-F1
#
_entry.id   AF-A0A2N9FAL4-F1
#
_cell.length_a   1.000
_cell.length_b   1.000
_cell.length_c   1.000
_cell.angle_alpha   90.00
_cell.angle_beta   90.00
_cell.angle_gamma   90.00
#
_symmetry.space_group_name_H-M   'P 1'
#
loop_
_entity.id
_entity.type
_entity.pdbx_description
1 polymer ?
#
loop_
_entity_poly.entity_id
_entity_poly.type
_entity_poly.pdbx_seq_one_letter_code
_entity_poly.pdbx_strand_id
1 'polypeptide(L)'
;MPKSPDFKVRFTLDIKQGGGALSQFYLMDIGSCWKNNGQPCDGDVTTDVTRYSEMIINPTTESWCKPEDLRICPPYHTLPNGTRIHRTDKANFPYDAYHLYCAPGNANHLEKPHSLCDPYSNPQPQEILQILPHLAWGEYGYPTKKGEGWIGDPRTWELDVGRLSQALYFYQDPGTTPVARYWPSIDLGTEIYISNNEVAEWTVSDFDIIVPRGYKQRVGLRSRLQ
;
A
#
# COMPACT_ATOMS: atom_id res chain seq x y z
N MET A 1 -2.86 -17.56 1.54
CA MET A 1 -2.46 -16.16 1.29
C MET A 1 -3.69 -15.36 0.93
N PRO A 2 -3.94 -14.23 1.61
CA PRO A 2 -5.02 -13.30 1.27
C PRO A 2 -4.90 -12.81 -0.17
N LYS A 3 -6.04 -12.62 -0.84
CA LYS A 3 -6.11 -12.23 -2.25
C LYS A 3 -7.11 -11.11 -2.40
N SER A 4 -6.74 -10.04 -3.08
CA SER A 4 -7.67 -8.96 -3.41
C SER A 4 -8.75 -9.44 -4.42
N PRO A 5 -9.99 -8.94 -4.31
CA PRO A 5 -10.48 -8.00 -3.29
C PRO A 5 -10.97 -8.68 -2.00
N ASP A 6 -10.78 -9.98 -1.86
CA ASP A 6 -11.54 -10.85 -0.97
C ASP A 6 -10.89 -11.04 0.41
N PHE A 7 -10.53 -9.97 1.11
CA PHE A 7 -10.12 -10.04 2.51
C PHE A 7 -10.22 -8.70 3.24
N LYS A 8 -10.41 -8.79 4.55
CA LYS A 8 -10.33 -7.66 5.48
C LYS A 8 -9.26 -7.93 6.53
N VAL A 9 -8.82 -6.89 7.21
CA VAL A 9 -7.95 -7.00 8.38
C VAL A 9 -8.58 -6.25 9.54
N ARG A 10 -8.73 -6.92 10.67
CA ARG A 10 -9.27 -6.36 11.92
C ARG A 10 -8.17 -6.38 12.97
N PHE A 11 -8.04 -5.30 13.75
CA PHE A 11 -7.07 -5.20 14.83
C PHE A 11 -7.41 -4.01 15.72
N THR A 12 -6.93 -4.03 16.96
CA THR A 12 -6.93 -2.87 17.85
C THR A 12 -5.53 -2.29 17.93
N LEU A 13 -5.40 -0.99 17.69
CA LEU A 13 -4.14 -0.26 17.73
C LEU A 13 -4.22 0.87 18.76
N ASP A 14 -3.18 0.97 19.59
CA ASP A 14 -2.94 2.08 20.50
C ASP A 14 -1.50 2.56 20.34
N ILE A 15 -1.32 3.77 19.84
CA ILE A 15 -0.01 4.39 19.65
C ILE A 15 0.24 5.30 20.85
N LYS A 16 1.28 5.00 21.61
CA LYS A 16 1.68 5.76 22.80
C LYS A 16 2.76 6.78 22.47
N GLN A 17 3.69 6.42 21.60
CA GLN A 17 4.77 7.28 21.12
C GLN A 17 5.01 7.02 19.63
N GLY A 18 5.04 8.09 18.83
CA GLY A 18 4.99 8.00 17.37
C GLY A 18 6.34 7.92 16.66
N GLY A 19 7.48 7.94 17.35
CA GLY A 19 8.80 7.89 16.68
C GLY A 19 9.28 9.22 16.07
N GLY A 20 8.73 10.34 16.53
CA GLY A 20 9.10 11.69 16.08
C GLY A 20 8.19 12.27 15.01
N ALA A 21 8.51 13.48 14.54
CA ALA A 21 7.72 14.19 13.52
C ALA A 21 7.94 13.67 12.09
N LEU A 22 9.05 12.95 11.85
CA LEU A 22 9.39 12.41 10.52
C LEU A 22 9.16 10.90 10.42
N SER A 23 8.63 10.27 11.46
CA SER A 23 8.29 8.85 11.39
C SER A 23 7.11 8.62 10.46
N GLN A 24 7.16 7.48 9.79
CA GLN A 24 6.05 6.97 9.02
C GLN A 24 5.48 5.78 9.78
N PHE A 25 4.36 5.99 10.47
CA PHE A 25 3.63 4.89 11.07
C PHE A 25 2.64 4.36 10.05
N TYR A 26 2.87 3.14 9.60
CA TYR A 26 2.01 2.42 8.68
C TYR A 26 0.87 1.76 9.45
N LEU A 27 -0.35 2.24 9.21
CA LEU A 27 -1.57 1.62 9.75
C LEU A 27 -1.85 0.29 9.05
N MET A 28 -1.60 0.26 7.74
CA MET A 28 -1.42 -1.00 7.05
C MET A 28 -0.37 -0.81 5.98
N ASP A 29 0.66 -1.65 6.03
CA ASP A 29 1.62 -1.91 4.98
C ASP A 29 1.32 -3.32 4.43
N ILE A 30 1.20 -3.44 3.11
CA ILE A 30 1.07 -4.73 2.45
C ILE A 30 2.12 -4.88 1.36
N GLY A 31 2.84 -5.99 1.41
CA GLY A 31 3.91 -6.32 0.47
C GLY A 31 3.54 -7.51 -0.42
N SER A 32 3.92 -7.43 -1.70
CA SER A 32 3.78 -8.53 -2.66
C SER A 32 4.81 -8.43 -3.79
N CYS A 33 4.82 -9.41 -4.70
CA CYS A 33 5.73 -9.45 -5.84
C CYS A 33 5.02 -9.98 -7.09
N TRP A 34 5.16 -9.26 -8.21
CA TRP A 34 4.85 -9.76 -9.55
C TRP A 34 5.73 -9.05 -10.60
N LYS A 35 5.82 -9.60 -11.81
CA LYS A 35 6.56 -8.95 -12.90
C LYS A 35 5.70 -7.88 -13.57
N ASN A 36 6.32 -6.92 -14.28
CA ASN A 36 5.58 -5.89 -15.01
C ASN A 36 4.61 -6.46 -16.06
N ASN A 37 4.84 -7.69 -16.53
CA ASN A 37 3.96 -8.37 -17.46
C ASN A 37 2.78 -9.14 -16.79
N GLY A 38 2.65 -9.05 -15.47
CA GLY A 38 1.61 -9.73 -14.66
C GLY A 38 1.93 -11.17 -14.27
N GLN A 39 3.08 -11.72 -14.68
CA GLN A 39 3.51 -13.05 -14.23
C GLN A 39 3.94 -13.03 -12.75
N PRO A 40 3.82 -14.16 -12.04
CA PRO A 40 4.38 -14.30 -10.70
C PRO A 40 5.89 -14.07 -10.71
N CYS A 41 6.41 -13.53 -9.59
CA CYS A 41 7.85 -13.48 -9.37
C CYS A 41 8.46 -14.88 -9.26
N ASP A 42 9.70 -15.04 -9.73
CA ASP A 42 10.43 -16.31 -9.77
C ASP A 42 11.84 -16.24 -9.17
N GLY A 43 12.20 -15.11 -8.57
CA GLY A 43 13.52 -14.84 -7.99
C GLY A 43 14.48 -14.12 -8.94
N ASP A 44 14.05 -13.76 -10.15
CA ASP A 44 14.86 -12.97 -11.08
C ASP A 44 14.89 -11.50 -10.65
N VAL A 45 16.03 -11.09 -10.10
CA VAL A 45 16.27 -9.72 -9.61
C VAL A 45 16.14 -8.62 -10.66
N THR A 46 16.10 -8.96 -11.96
CA THR A 46 15.97 -7.98 -13.04
C THR A 46 14.52 -7.76 -13.48
N THR A 47 13.67 -8.79 -13.37
CA THR A 47 12.29 -8.76 -13.87
C THR A 47 11.25 -8.79 -12.76
N ASP A 48 11.58 -9.33 -11.59
CA ASP A 48 10.74 -9.27 -10.41
C ASP A 48 10.60 -7.83 -9.93
N VAL A 49 9.40 -7.49 -9.46
CA VAL A 49 9.11 -6.18 -8.89
C VAL A 49 8.38 -6.38 -7.58
N THR A 50 9.02 -5.93 -6.49
CA THR A 50 8.40 -5.92 -5.16
C THR A 50 7.52 -4.70 -5.02
N ARG A 51 6.32 -4.86 -4.45
CA ARG A 51 5.32 -3.81 -4.40
C ARG A 51 4.73 -3.63 -3.03
N TYR A 52 4.61 -2.36 -2.66
CA TYR A 52 4.13 -1.94 -1.35
C TYR A 52 2.95 -0.98 -1.49
N SER A 53 1.97 -1.16 -0.60
CA SER A 53 0.89 -0.21 -0.39
C SER A 53 0.85 0.13 1.09
N GLU A 54 1.11 1.40 1.41
CA GLU A 54 1.38 1.86 2.77
C GLU A 54 0.45 3.02 3.13
N MET A 55 -0.29 2.92 4.23
CA MET A 55 -1.07 4.05 4.78
C MET A 55 -0.30 4.70 5.93
N ILE A 56 0.17 5.93 5.76
CA ILE A 56 0.87 6.67 6.82
C ILE A 56 -0.16 7.46 7.65
N ILE A 57 -0.20 7.23 8.96
CA ILE A 57 -1.18 7.90 9.86
C ILE A 57 -0.58 8.96 10.78
N ASN A 58 0.73 9.22 10.68
CA ASN A 58 1.34 10.35 11.39
C ASN A 58 0.70 11.67 10.87
N PRO A 59 0.02 12.47 11.72
CA PRO A 59 -0.72 13.65 11.28
C PRO A 59 0.16 14.77 10.76
N THR A 60 1.48 14.71 11.00
CA THR A 60 2.43 15.71 10.49
C THR A 60 2.92 15.39 9.08
N THR A 61 2.63 14.20 8.56
CA THR A 61 2.98 13.83 7.18
C THR A 61 2.14 14.65 6.20
N GLU A 62 2.82 15.31 5.27
CA GLU A 62 2.19 16.09 4.20
C GLU A 62 2.19 15.33 2.89
N SER A 63 1.18 15.58 2.05
CA SER A 63 1.15 15.04 0.69
C SER A 63 2.30 15.63 -0.15
N TRP A 64 3.04 14.75 -0.85
CA TRP A 64 3.99 15.19 -1.88
C TRP A 64 3.38 15.15 -3.27
N CYS A 65 2.36 14.32 -3.49
CA CYS A 65 1.56 14.35 -4.70
C CYS A 65 0.75 15.65 -4.76
N LYS A 66 1.05 16.52 -5.72
CA LYS A 66 0.41 17.84 -5.85
C LYS A 66 0.03 18.12 -7.30
N PRO A 67 -0.99 18.96 -7.56
CA PRO A 67 -1.36 19.36 -8.92
C PRO A 67 -0.22 20.08 -9.68
N GLU A 68 0.78 20.59 -8.97
CA GLU A 68 1.99 21.21 -9.50
C GLU A 68 3.14 20.21 -9.72
N ASP A 69 3.14 19.07 -9.04
CA ASP A 69 4.17 18.02 -9.18
C ASP A 69 3.54 16.62 -9.32
N LEU A 70 3.21 16.29 -10.56
CA LEU A 70 2.56 15.02 -10.90
C LEU A 70 3.51 13.81 -10.89
N ARG A 71 4.83 14.02 -10.78
CA ARG A 71 5.83 12.93 -10.83
C ARG A 71 5.61 11.90 -9.73
N ILE A 72 5.16 12.39 -8.57
CA ILE A 72 4.97 11.65 -7.33
C ILE A 72 3.50 11.23 -7.14
N CYS A 73 2.64 11.53 -8.11
CA CYS A 73 1.24 11.10 -8.12
C CYS A 73 1.06 9.82 -8.94
N PRO A 74 0.24 8.85 -8.48
CA PRO A 74 -0.13 7.73 -9.33
C PRO A 74 -0.92 8.26 -10.54
N PRO A 75 -0.77 7.66 -11.74
CA PRO A 75 -1.47 8.11 -12.94
C PRO A 75 -3.01 8.17 -12.80
N TYR A 76 -3.59 7.28 -11.99
CA TYR A 76 -5.03 7.23 -11.78
C TYR A 76 -5.39 6.99 -10.32
N HIS A 77 -6.45 7.65 -9.89
CA HIS A 77 -7.25 7.27 -8.74
C HIS A 77 -8.45 6.45 -9.22
N THR A 78 -8.77 5.34 -8.56
CA THR A 78 -9.93 4.50 -8.90
C THR A 78 -10.99 4.63 -7.82
N LEU A 79 -12.16 5.15 -8.19
CA LEU A 79 -13.31 5.23 -7.29
C LEU A 79 -13.85 3.82 -6.96
N PRO A 80 -14.61 3.65 -5.86
CA PRO A 80 -15.19 2.36 -5.49
C PRO A 80 -16.06 1.70 -6.57
N ASN A 81 -16.67 2.50 -7.46
CA ASN A 81 -17.45 2.02 -8.61
C ASN A 81 -16.58 1.63 -9.84
N GLY A 82 -15.25 1.68 -9.73
CA GLY A 82 -14.30 1.37 -10.81
C GLY A 82 -13.97 2.53 -11.74
N THR A 83 -14.60 3.70 -11.59
CA THR A 83 -14.30 4.88 -12.40
C THR A 83 -12.90 5.37 -12.11
N ARG A 84 -12.10 5.60 -13.16
CA ARG A 84 -10.72 6.10 -13.03
C ARG A 84 -10.67 7.60 -13.29
N ILE A 85 -10.08 8.33 -12.36
CA ILE A 85 -9.79 9.77 -12.47
C ILE A 85 -8.30 9.90 -12.73
N HIS A 86 -7.95 10.54 -13.84
CA HIS A 86 -6.56 10.75 -14.21
C HIS A 86 -5.93 11.88 -13.39
N ARG A 87 -4.64 11.78 -13.04
CA ARG A 87 -3.91 12.79 -12.23
C ARG A 87 -3.79 14.18 -12.85
N THR A 88 -4.18 14.37 -14.11
CA THR A 88 -4.28 15.70 -14.74
C THR A 88 -5.64 16.36 -14.55
N ASP A 89 -6.65 15.62 -14.07
CA ASP A 89 -7.93 16.18 -13.69
C ASP A 89 -7.82 16.84 -12.32
N LYS A 90 -7.40 18.11 -12.33
CA LYS A 90 -7.15 18.89 -11.11
C LYS A 90 -8.41 19.10 -10.25
N ALA A 91 -9.60 18.97 -10.82
CA ALA A 91 -10.84 19.21 -10.10
C ALA A 91 -11.27 17.99 -9.28
N ASN A 92 -10.95 16.79 -9.76
CA ASN A 92 -11.51 15.55 -9.19
C ASN A 92 -10.44 14.60 -8.62
N PHE A 93 -9.18 14.73 -9.02
CA PHE A 93 -8.13 13.85 -8.50
C PHE A 93 -7.81 14.20 -7.03
N PRO A 94 -7.84 13.22 -6.09
CA PRO A 94 -7.65 13.50 -4.68
C PRO A 94 -6.15 13.53 -4.32
N TYR A 95 -5.44 14.61 -4.71
CA TYR A 95 -3.99 14.75 -4.49
C TYR A 95 -3.58 14.52 -3.03
N ASP A 96 -4.31 15.13 -2.09
CA ASP A 96 -4.04 15.05 -0.65
C ASP A 96 -4.20 13.63 -0.06
N ALA A 97 -4.81 12.71 -0.81
CA ALA A 97 -4.96 11.31 -0.41
C ALA A 97 -3.68 10.48 -0.62
N TYR A 98 -2.71 11.01 -1.35
CA TYR A 98 -1.47 10.34 -1.71
C TYR A 98 -0.28 11.07 -1.12
N HIS A 99 0.59 10.36 -0.40
CA HIS A 99 1.88 10.90 -0.01
C HIS A 99 2.85 10.80 -1.20
N LEU A 100 3.08 9.57 -1.68
CA LEU A 100 4.08 9.25 -2.70
C LEU A 100 3.61 8.09 -3.58
N TYR A 101 3.84 8.22 -4.88
CA TYR A 101 3.93 7.10 -5.81
C TYR A 101 5.30 7.13 -6.48
N CYS A 102 6.03 6.02 -6.38
CA CYS A 102 7.22 5.80 -7.19
C CYS A 102 7.04 4.51 -8.01
N ALA A 103 7.44 4.60 -9.28
CA ALA A 103 7.28 3.54 -10.25
C ALA A 103 8.49 2.57 -10.25
N PRO A 104 8.32 1.35 -10.76
CA PRO A 104 9.42 0.41 -10.83
C PRO A 104 10.45 0.80 -11.89
N GLY A 105 11.73 0.70 -11.52
CA GLY A 105 12.86 1.12 -12.35
C GLY A 105 13.01 0.33 -13.66
N ASN A 106 12.40 -0.85 -13.76
CA ASN A 106 12.41 -1.71 -14.95
C ASN A 106 11.12 -1.60 -15.81
N ALA A 107 10.27 -0.60 -15.57
CA ALA A 107 9.07 -0.37 -16.39
C ALA A 107 9.39 0.38 -17.69
N ASN A 108 8.90 -0.15 -18.82
CA ASN A 108 9.19 0.38 -20.15
C ASN A 108 8.14 1.38 -20.67
N HIS A 109 6.94 1.42 -20.07
CA HIS A 109 5.79 2.16 -20.59
C HIS A 109 5.23 3.15 -19.56
N LEU A 110 6.07 3.68 -18.68
CA LEU A 110 5.66 4.67 -17.69
C LEU A 110 5.17 5.96 -18.35
N GLU A 111 4.01 6.41 -17.93
CA GLU A 111 3.50 7.73 -18.30
C GLU A 111 4.40 8.82 -17.71
N LYS A 112 4.80 9.78 -18.54
CA LYS A 112 5.53 10.97 -18.06
C LYS A 112 4.54 12.06 -17.62
N PRO A 113 4.84 12.79 -16.53
CA PRO A 113 6.05 12.70 -15.72
C PRO A 113 5.94 11.59 -14.64
N HIS A 114 7.06 11.00 -14.22
CA HIS A 114 7.10 9.98 -13.16
C HIS A 114 8.39 10.09 -12.33
N SER A 115 8.33 9.55 -11.12
CA SER A 115 9.49 9.24 -10.28
C SER A 115 9.70 7.73 -10.23
N LEU A 116 10.94 7.28 -10.25
CA LEU A 116 11.30 5.87 -10.01
C LEU A 116 11.58 5.66 -8.53
N CYS A 117 11.29 4.48 -8.00
CA CYS A 117 11.69 4.12 -6.64
C CYS A 117 13.23 4.02 -6.56
N ASP A 118 13.78 4.37 -5.40
CA ASP A 118 15.23 4.35 -5.18
C ASP A 118 15.76 2.91 -5.25
N PRO A 119 16.72 2.61 -6.17
CA PRO A 119 17.31 1.28 -6.27
C PRO A 119 18.28 0.94 -5.13
N TYR A 120 18.67 1.91 -4.28
CA TYR A 120 19.69 1.67 -3.26
C TYR A 120 19.19 0.79 -2.10
N SER A 121 17.93 0.98 -1.69
CA SER A 121 17.35 0.31 -0.52
C SER A 121 17.01 -1.17 -0.77
N ASN A 122 16.83 -1.58 -2.03
CA ASN A 122 16.53 -2.97 -2.40
C ASN A 122 17.18 -3.33 -3.74
N PRO A 123 17.93 -4.44 -3.84
CA PRO A 123 18.54 -4.88 -5.09
C PRO A 123 17.53 -5.21 -6.21
N GLN A 124 16.26 -5.45 -5.85
CA GLN A 124 15.18 -5.70 -6.81
C GLN A 124 14.39 -4.41 -7.09
N PRO A 125 13.89 -4.20 -8.32
CA PRO A 125 12.98 -3.11 -8.62
C PRO A 125 11.78 -3.07 -7.66
N GLN A 126 11.42 -1.87 -7.21
CA GLN A 126 10.30 -1.64 -6.29
C GLN A 126 9.26 -0.73 -6.91
N GLU A 127 8.00 -0.91 -6.52
CA GLU A 127 6.93 0.06 -6.73
C GLU A 127 6.26 0.33 -5.37
N ILE A 128 6.21 1.60 -4.97
CA ILE A 128 5.68 2.00 -3.65
C ILE A 128 4.55 2.98 -3.88
N LEU A 129 3.42 2.72 -3.23
CA LEU A 129 2.29 3.64 -3.16
C LEU A 129 1.96 3.93 -1.70
N GLN A 130 2.31 5.14 -1.27
CA GLN A 130 2.02 5.65 0.07
C GLN A 130 0.79 6.56 0.02
N ILE A 131 -0.22 6.24 0.84
CA ILE A 131 -1.48 6.98 0.97
C ILE A 131 -1.59 7.63 2.35
N LEU A 132 -2.45 8.65 2.45
CA LEU A 132 -2.71 9.42 3.65
C LEU A 132 -4.20 9.37 4.03
N PRO A 133 -4.54 9.62 5.31
CA PRO A 133 -5.92 9.75 5.76
C PRO A 133 -6.71 10.75 4.90
N HIS A 134 -7.77 10.26 4.25
CA HIS A 134 -8.55 11.06 3.31
C HIS A 134 -9.94 10.43 3.10
N LEU A 135 -10.95 11.27 2.79
CA LEU A 135 -12.34 10.82 2.57
C LEU A 135 -12.48 9.76 1.48
N ALA A 136 -11.57 9.76 0.50
CA ALA A 136 -11.53 8.76 -0.57
C ALA A 136 -11.39 7.31 -0.06
N TRP A 137 -10.89 7.14 1.16
CA TRP A 137 -10.62 5.82 1.75
C TRP A 137 -11.71 5.34 2.72
N GLY A 138 -12.68 6.21 3.04
CA GLY A 138 -13.68 5.94 4.08
C GLY A 138 -14.56 4.72 3.80
N GLU A 139 -14.91 4.45 2.54
CA GLU A 139 -15.70 3.26 2.18
C GLU A 139 -14.95 1.94 2.46
N TYR A 140 -13.62 2.00 2.55
CA TYR A 140 -12.78 0.84 2.88
C TYR A 140 -12.48 0.74 4.38
N GLY A 141 -13.06 1.60 5.22
CA GLY A 141 -12.86 1.60 6.68
C GLY A 141 -11.57 2.28 7.16
N TYR A 142 -10.80 2.88 6.25
CA TYR A 142 -9.55 3.57 6.57
C TYR A 142 -9.79 4.98 7.15
N PRO A 143 -8.79 5.57 7.82
CA PRO A 143 -8.82 6.95 8.29
C PRO A 143 -9.22 7.93 7.20
N THR A 144 -10.12 8.85 7.55
CA THR A 144 -10.63 9.88 6.63
C THR A 144 -10.02 11.26 6.87
N LYS A 145 -9.35 11.44 8.01
CA LYS A 145 -8.75 12.71 8.42
C LYS A 145 -7.43 12.47 9.16
N LYS A 146 -6.48 13.39 9.02
CA LYS A 146 -5.22 13.37 9.76
C LYS A 146 -5.49 13.30 11.27
N GLY A 147 -4.79 12.41 11.96
CA GLY A 147 -4.88 12.22 13.41
C GLY A 147 -5.85 11.13 13.88
N GLU A 148 -6.72 10.60 13.02
CA GLU A 148 -7.56 9.45 13.40
C GLU A 148 -6.70 8.20 13.61
N GLY A 149 -6.83 7.56 14.77
CA GLY A 149 -6.01 6.41 15.17
C GLY A 149 -4.59 6.75 15.60
N TRP A 150 -4.29 8.03 15.79
CA TRP A 150 -2.99 8.48 16.27
C TRP A 150 -2.91 8.49 17.81
N ILE A 151 -1.86 9.11 18.36
CA ILE A 151 -1.61 9.19 19.79
C ILE A 151 -2.81 9.76 20.55
N GLY A 152 -3.27 9.03 21.56
CA GLY A 152 -4.44 9.39 22.37
C GLY A 152 -5.79 8.97 21.77
N ASP A 153 -5.78 8.27 20.65
CA ASP A 153 -6.98 7.80 19.93
C ASP A 153 -6.88 6.29 19.64
N PRO A 154 -6.87 5.42 20.68
CA PRO A 154 -6.83 3.98 20.50
C PRO A 154 -8.10 3.48 19.81
N ARG A 155 -7.96 2.64 18.79
CA ARG A 155 -9.08 2.20 17.95
C ARG A 155 -8.99 0.76 17.52
N THR A 156 -10.15 0.12 17.44
CA THR A 156 -10.32 -1.10 16.66
C THR A 156 -10.67 -0.75 15.22
N TRP A 157 -9.81 -1.16 14.31
CA TRP A 157 -9.99 -1.04 12.87
C TRP A 157 -10.61 -2.30 12.30
N GLU A 158 -11.47 -2.14 11.30
CA GLU A 158 -11.84 -3.20 10.35
C GLU A 158 -11.65 -2.63 8.95
N LEU A 159 -10.49 -2.91 8.37
CA LEU A 159 -10.05 -2.38 7.08
C LEU A 159 -10.41 -3.35 5.97
N ASP A 160 -11.06 -2.87 4.92
CA ASP A 160 -11.27 -3.61 3.67
C ASP A 160 -10.02 -3.52 2.78
N VAL A 161 -8.93 -4.09 3.30
CA VAL A 161 -7.60 -4.09 2.66
C VAL A 161 -7.67 -4.72 1.28
N GLY A 162 -8.48 -5.76 1.10
CA GLY A 162 -8.69 -6.42 -0.19
C GLY A 162 -9.27 -5.47 -1.23
N ARG A 163 -10.42 -4.84 -0.96
CA ARG A 163 -11.04 -3.92 -1.93
C ARG A 163 -10.18 -2.68 -2.18
N LEU A 164 -9.55 -2.09 -1.14
CA LEU A 164 -8.69 -0.94 -1.34
C LEU A 164 -7.48 -1.29 -2.22
N SER A 165 -6.75 -2.35 -1.85
CA SER A 165 -5.57 -2.80 -2.60
C SER A 165 -5.89 -3.24 -4.04
N GLN A 166 -7.14 -3.58 -4.36
CA GLN A 166 -7.59 -3.80 -5.74
C GLN A 166 -7.81 -2.49 -6.53
N ALA A 167 -8.27 -1.44 -5.86
CA ALA A 167 -8.55 -0.13 -6.46
C ALA A 167 -7.28 0.72 -6.65
N LEU A 168 -6.28 0.53 -5.79
CA LEU A 168 -5.00 1.22 -5.87
C LEU A 168 -4.26 0.91 -7.19
N TYR A 169 -3.59 1.95 -7.70
CA TYR A 169 -2.80 1.85 -8.93
C TYR A 169 -1.48 1.13 -8.66
N PHE A 170 -1.21 0.11 -9.46
CA PHE A 170 0.11 -0.51 -9.61
C PHE A 170 0.36 -0.70 -11.10
N TYR A 171 1.58 -0.39 -11.52
CA TYR A 171 2.00 -0.46 -12.91
C TYR A 171 1.97 -1.91 -13.40
N GLN A 172 1.47 -2.04 -14.62
CA GLN A 172 1.56 -3.25 -15.42
C GLN A 172 1.70 -2.86 -16.89
N ASP A 173 2.47 -3.61 -17.65
CA ASP A 173 2.73 -3.32 -19.06
C ASP A 173 1.40 -3.29 -19.85
N PRO A 174 1.20 -2.32 -20.76
CA PRO A 174 0.01 -2.25 -21.59
C PRO A 174 -0.24 -3.56 -22.36
N GLY A 175 -1.51 -3.96 -22.44
CA GLY A 175 -1.92 -5.17 -23.16
C GLY A 175 -1.70 -6.49 -22.41
N THR A 176 -1.21 -6.46 -21.17
CA THR A 176 -1.03 -7.66 -20.35
C THR A 176 -2.29 -8.00 -19.55
N THR A 177 -2.42 -9.29 -19.19
CA THR A 177 -3.53 -9.76 -18.35
C THR A 177 -3.43 -9.14 -16.96
N PRO A 178 -4.49 -8.54 -16.40
CA PRO A 178 -4.46 -8.01 -15.04
C PRO A 178 -4.04 -9.07 -14.01
N VAL A 179 -3.04 -8.74 -13.20
CA VAL A 179 -2.55 -9.63 -12.14
C VAL A 179 -3.63 -9.90 -11.08
N ALA A 180 -3.72 -11.16 -10.64
CA ALA A 180 -4.40 -11.50 -9.40
C ALA A 180 -3.48 -11.17 -8.22
N ARG A 181 -3.87 -10.18 -7.40
CA ARG A 181 -3.02 -9.68 -6.30
C ARG A 181 -3.16 -10.56 -5.07
N TYR A 182 -2.05 -11.13 -4.63
CA TYR A 182 -1.95 -11.87 -3.38
C TYR A 182 -0.95 -11.18 -2.46
N TRP A 183 -1.26 -11.10 -1.17
CA TRP A 183 -0.47 -10.31 -0.22
C TRP A 183 0.16 -11.24 0.83
N PRO A 184 1.41 -11.69 0.62
CA PRO A 184 2.14 -12.50 1.59
C PRO A 184 2.56 -11.73 2.84
N SER A 185 2.77 -10.42 2.73
CA SER A 185 3.11 -9.53 3.84
C SER A 185 1.94 -8.57 4.09
N ILE A 186 1.56 -8.48 5.36
CA ILE A 186 0.50 -7.63 5.89
C ILE A 186 0.97 -7.21 7.28
N ASP A 187 1.41 -5.97 7.38
CA ASP A 187 2.20 -5.47 8.49
C ASP A 187 1.64 -4.12 8.98
N LEU A 188 1.96 -3.78 10.22
CA LEU A 188 1.73 -2.46 10.79
C LEU A 188 2.88 -2.11 11.72
N GLY A 189 3.16 -0.83 11.86
CA GLY A 189 4.26 -0.38 12.70
C GLY A 189 4.85 0.92 12.20
N THR A 190 6.02 1.27 12.73
CA THR A 190 6.67 2.54 12.44
C THR A 190 7.99 2.34 11.73
N GLU A 191 8.25 3.21 10.77
CA GLU A 191 9.55 3.43 10.18
C GLU A 191 10.12 4.77 10.65
N ILE A 192 11.40 4.77 11.04
CA ILE A 192 12.11 5.94 11.58
C ILE A 192 13.36 6.17 10.72
N TYR A 193 13.27 7.09 9.75
CA TYR A 193 14.32 7.33 8.74
C TYR A 193 15.45 8.27 9.20
N ILE A 194 15.15 9.27 10.03
CA ILE A 194 16.08 10.33 10.43
C ILE A 194 15.86 10.58 11.92
N SER A 195 16.82 10.25 12.78
CA SER A 195 16.61 10.29 14.24
C SER A 195 17.69 11.06 15.00
N ASN A 196 17.25 11.73 16.06
CA ASN A 196 18.07 12.23 17.17
C ASN A 196 17.69 11.46 18.46
N ASN A 197 17.70 10.12 18.43
CA ASN A 197 17.19 9.22 19.48
C ASN A 197 15.65 9.23 19.65
N GLU A 198 14.93 9.11 18.54
CA GLU A 198 13.47 8.98 18.57
C GLU A 198 13.04 7.63 19.17
N VAL A 199 11.94 7.64 19.93
CA VAL A 199 11.33 6.46 20.54
C VAL A 199 9.91 6.32 20.01
N ALA A 200 9.55 5.09 19.66
CA ALA A 200 8.20 4.73 19.31
C ALA A 200 7.72 3.59 20.21
N GLU A 201 6.47 3.67 20.62
CA GLU A 201 5.82 2.70 21.50
C GLU A 201 4.36 2.58 21.09
N TRP A 202 3.90 1.37 20.81
CA TRP A 202 2.52 1.07 20.46
C TRP A 202 2.18 -0.34 20.89
N THR A 203 0.89 -0.62 21.00
CA THR A 203 0.37 -1.96 21.21
C THR A 203 -0.62 -2.32 20.12
N VAL A 204 -0.57 -3.57 19.69
CA VAL A 204 -1.55 -4.17 18.79
C VAL A 204 -2.17 -5.39 19.45
N SER A 205 -3.48 -5.55 19.34
CA SER A 205 -4.22 -6.74 19.76
C SER A 205 -5.27 -7.13 18.72
N ASP A 206 -5.82 -8.34 18.85
CA ASP A 206 -6.94 -8.82 18.03
C ASP A 206 -6.67 -8.75 16.52
N PHE A 207 -5.42 -9.01 16.12
CA PHE A 207 -4.99 -8.95 14.73
C PHE A 207 -5.49 -10.18 13.96
N ASP A 208 -6.58 -9.99 13.22
CA ASP A 208 -7.26 -11.01 12.44
C ASP A 208 -7.24 -10.67 10.95
N ILE A 209 -6.82 -11.62 10.12
CA ILE A 209 -7.01 -11.56 8.66
C ILE A 209 -8.26 -12.36 8.29
N ILE A 210 -9.29 -11.65 7.84
CA ILE A 210 -10.62 -12.22 7.59
C ILE A 210 -10.77 -12.50 6.10
N VAL A 211 -10.92 -13.77 5.74
CA VAL A 211 -11.15 -14.23 4.36
C VAL A 211 -12.52 -14.91 4.22
N PRO A 212 -13.21 -14.82 3.07
CA PRO A 212 -14.50 -15.48 2.87
C PRO A 212 -14.46 -17.00 3.09
N ARG A 213 -15.52 -17.54 3.71
CA ARG A 213 -15.69 -18.99 3.88
C ARG A 213 -15.78 -19.67 2.50
N GLY A 214 -14.89 -20.63 2.25
CA GLY A 214 -14.81 -21.38 0.99
C GLY A 214 -13.48 -21.25 0.25
N TYR A 215 -12.57 -20.40 0.71
CA TYR A 215 -11.21 -20.32 0.20
C TYR A 215 -10.42 -21.59 0.60
N LYS A 216 -10.53 -22.66 -0.19
CA LYS A 216 -9.65 -23.83 -0.06
C LYS A 216 -8.23 -23.35 -0.36
N GLN A 217 -7.40 -23.18 0.66
CA GLN A 217 -5.96 -23.16 0.45
C GLN A 217 -5.61 -24.48 -0.25
N ARG A 218 -5.21 -24.43 -1.53
CA ARG A 218 -4.50 -25.55 -2.14
C ARG A 218 -3.13 -25.61 -1.48
N VAL A 219 -3.08 -26.14 -0.25
CA VAL A 219 -1.84 -26.66 0.30
C VAL A 219 -1.53 -27.90 -0.52
N GLY A 220 -0.58 -27.79 -1.44
CA GLY A 220 -0.02 -28.93 -2.12
C GLY A 220 0.73 -29.79 -1.12
N LEU A 221 0.03 -30.67 -0.40
CA LEU A 221 0.64 -31.86 0.17
C LEU A 221 1.09 -32.74 -1.00
N ARG A 222 2.33 -32.56 -1.44
CA ARG A 222 3.06 -33.63 -2.11
C ARG A 222 3.51 -34.60 -1.03
N SER A 223 2.66 -35.57 -0.71
CA SER A 223 3.12 -36.82 -0.12
C SER A 223 4.06 -37.48 -1.14
N ARG A 224 5.37 -37.41 -0.91
CA ARG A 224 6.28 -38.40 -1.48
C ARG A 224 6.30 -39.57 -0.52
N LEU A 225 5.61 -40.63 -0.90
CA LEU A 225 5.99 -41.99 -0.53
C LEU A 225 7.30 -42.30 -1.27
N GLN A 226 8.35 -42.58 -0.51
CA GLN A 226 9.30 -43.67 -0.74
C GLN A 226 9.74 -44.17 0.62
#